data_AF-A0A6G2U0Q8-F1
#
_entry.id   AF-A0A6G2U0Q8-F1
#
_cell.length_a   1.000
_cell.length_b   1.000
_cell.length_c   1.000
_cell.angle_alpha   90.00
_cell.angle_beta   90.00
_cell.angle_gamma   90.00
#
_symmetry.space_group_name_H-M   'P 1'
#
loop_
_entity.id
_entity.type
_entity.pdbx_description
1 polymer ?
#
loop_
_entity_poly.entity_id
_entity_poly.type
_entity_poly.pdbx_seq_one_letter_code
_entity_poly.pdbx_strand_id
1 'polypeptide(L)'
;MAVELVMDSGAALVLSWAMDGIDEGMAVEFRSPGEAGTSLPGEPIDVSDHADWEGFLGMPIASIGIAWHIPNEGCPEIPWAYNFGFSDESSLVIALGEAEGAGFTYMPDALLVIFDKILSVTYKIPASATSSCG
;
A
#
# COMPACT_ATOMS: atom_id res chain seq x y z
N MET A 1 -11.34 1.50 -2.08
CA MET A 1 -10.27 1.85 -3.05
C MET A 1 -9.20 0.78 -3.00
N ALA A 2 -8.45 0.57 -4.08
CA ALA A 2 -7.39 -0.42 -4.11
C ALA A 2 -6.25 -0.02 -5.05
N VAL A 3 -5.06 -0.57 -4.78
CA VAL A 3 -3.91 -0.58 -5.68
C VAL A 3 -3.63 -2.01 -6.08
N GLU A 4 -3.48 -2.25 -7.38
CA GLU A 4 -3.18 -3.57 -7.93
C GLU A 4 -1.79 -3.57 -8.55
N LEU A 5 -0.92 -4.44 -8.04
CA LEU A 5 0.41 -4.70 -8.58
C LEU A 5 0.34 -5.98 -9.41
N VAL A 6 0.36 -5.84 -10.74
CA VAL A 6 0.30 -6.97 -11.67
C VAL A 6 1.71 -7.44 -11.99
N MET A 7 1.94 -8.74 -11.80
CA MET A 7 3.20 -9.41 -12.09
C MET A 7 3.25 -9.82 -13.57
N ASP A 8 4.46 -10.05 -14.09
CA ASP A 8 4.69 -10.52 -15.46
C ASP A 8 3.97 -11.85 -15.78
N SER A 9 3.79 -12.70 -14.78
CA SER A 9 3.05 -13.96 -14.85
C SER A 9 1.54 -13.79 -15.01
N GLY A 10 1.02 -12.57 -14.85
CA GLY A 10 -0.42 -12.28 -14.77
C GLY A 10 -1.04 -12.51 -13.40
N ALA A 11 -0.23 -12.86 -12.39
CA ALA A 11 -0.66 -12.82 -10.99
C ALA A 11 -0.78 -11.37 -10.52
N ALA A 12 -1.61 -11.11 -9.51
CA ALA A 12 -1.79 -9.76 -8.98
C ALA A 12 -1.78 -9.74 -7.47
N LEU A 13 -1.11 -8.73 -6.89
CA LEU A 13 -1.23 -8.37 -5.48
C LEU A 13 -2.13 -7.14 -5.38
N VAL A 14 -3.24 -7.28 -4.66
CA VAL A 14 -4.23 -6.23 -4.49
C VAL A 14 -4.20 -5.76 -3.05
N LEU A 15 -3.96 -4.47 -2.86
CA LEU A 15 -4.00 -3.81 -1.56
C LEU A 15 -5.20 -2.88 -1.53
N SER A 16 -6.10 -3.08 -0.56
CA SER A 16 -7.33 -2.31 -0.46
C SER A 16 -7.58 -1.88 0.97
N TRP A 17 -8.15 -0.69 1.14
CA TRP A 17 -8.76 -0.35 2.42
C TRP A 17 -9.93 -1.30 2.72
N ALA A 18 -9.99 -1.80 3.95
CA ALA A 18 -11.09 -2.59 4.46
C ALA A 18 -11.45 -2.16 5.89
N MET A 19 -12.71 -2.36 6.25
CA MET A 19 -13.23 -2.13 7.59
C MET A 19 -14.10 -3.34 7.98
N ASP A 20 -13.77 -3.99 9.08
CA ASP A 20 -14.63 -5.00 9.71
C ASP A 20 -15.12 -4.48 11.06
N GLY A 21 -16.35 -3.94 11.07
CA GLY A 21 -16.92 -3.30 12.26
C GLY A 21 -16.16 -2.03 12.66
N ILE A 22 -15.29 -2.13 13.66
CA ILE A 22 -14.43 -1.04 14.18
C ILE A 22 -12.94 -1.25 13.90
N ASP A 23 -12.61 -2.30 13.16
CA ASP A 23 -11.25 -2.66 12.80
C ASP A 23 -10.96 -2.15 11.39
N GLU A 24 -10.44 -0.91 11.31
CA GLU A 24 -9.96 -0.35 10.05
C GLU A 24 -8.50 -0.76 9.75
N GLY A 25 -8.23 -1.04 8.48
CA GLY A 25 -6.88 -1.37 8.03
C GLY A 25 -6.78 -1.64 6.55
N MET A 26 -5.62 -2.18 6.17
CA MET A 26 -5.34 -2.58 4.80
C MET A 26 -5.48 -4.08 4.62
N ALA A 27 -6.44 -4.48 3.79
CA ALA A 27 -6.57 -5.83 3.31
C ALA A 27 -5.60 -6.10 2.15
N VAL A 28 -5.13 -7.33 2.08
CA VAL A 28 -4.26 -7.83 1.01
C VAL A 28 -4.85 -9.09 0.40
N GLU A 29 -4.94 -9.12 -0.92
CA GLU A 29 -5.38 -10.27 -1.70
C GLU A 29 -4.28 -10.61 -2.73
N PHE A 30 -3.91 -11.89 -2.82
CA PHE A 30 -3.06 -12.38 -3.88
C PHE A 30 -3.90 -13.22 -4.84
N ARG A 31 -3.88 -12.85 -6.12
CA ARG A 31 -4.67 -13.45 -7.18
C ARG A 31 -3.77 -14.20 -8.14
N SER A 32 -4.12 -15.45 -8.43
CA SER A 32 -3.40 -16.26 -9.41
C SER A 32 -3.72 -15.82 -10.85
N PRO A 33 -2.84 -16.11 -11.83
CA PRO A 33 -3.13 -15.81 -13.23
C PRO A 33 -4.46 -16.43 -13.69
N GLY A 34 -5.35 -15.61 -14.22
CA GLY A 34 -6.67 -16.03 -14.73
C GLY A 34 -7.75 -16.27 -13.66
N GLU A 35 -7.43 -16.08 -12.37
CA GLU A 35 -8.42 -16.09 -11.31
C GLU A 35 -9.25 -14.81 -11.35
N ALA A 36 -10.55 -14.90 -11.10
CA ALA A 36 -11.40 -13.72 -10.97
C ALA A 36 -11.18 -13.12 -9.57
N GLY A 37 -10.71 -11.88 -9.50
CA GLY A 37 -10.54 -11.19 -8.22
C GLY A 37 -11.85 -10.75 -7.59
N THR A 38 -11.76 -10.27 -6.35
CA THR A 38 -12.87 -9.59 -5.69
C THR A 38 -13.34 -8.41 -6.53
N SER A 39 -14.66 -8.29 -6.71
CA SER A 39 -15.27 -7.17 -7.43
C SER A 39 -15.13 -5.88 -6.60
N LEU A 40 -14.00 -5.19 -6.78
CA LEU A 40 -13.76 -3.90 -6.15
C LEU A 40 -14.60 -2.80 -6.83
N PRO A 41 -15.07 -1.80 -6.06
CA PRO A 41 -15.84 -0.70 -6.63
C PRO A 41 -14.96 0.24 -7.46
N GLY A 42 -15.48 0.67 -8.62
CA GLY A 42 -14.81 1.59 -9.54
C GLY A 42 -14.31 0.93 -10.82
N GLU A 43 -13.91 1.74 -11.80
CA GLU A 43 -13.19 1.27 -12.99
C GLU A 43 -11.68 1.35 -12.71
N PRO A 44 -10.89 0.30 -13.00
CA PRO A 44 -9.45 0.34 -12.83
C PRO A 44 -8.84 1.34 -13.83
N ILE A 45 -7.87 2.11 -13.36
CA ILE A 45 -7.07 3.02 -14.18
C ILE A 45 -5.69 2.41 -14.31
N ASP A 46 -5.26 2.16 -15.54
CA ASP A 46 -3.88 1.74 -15.83
C ASP A 46 -2.94 2.93 -15.69
N VAL A 47 -1.93 2.78 -14.83
CA VAL A 47 -0.92 3.80 -14.53
C VAL A 47 0.47 3.40 -15.05
N SER A 48 0.56 2.36 -15.88
CA SER A 48 1.83 1.86 -16.41
C SER A 48 2.62 2.90 -17.22
N ASP A 49 1.92 3.85 -17.85
CA ASP A 49 2.53 4.94 -18.62
C ASP A 49 2.78 6.22 -17.78
N HIS A 50 2.51 6.18 -16.47
CA HIS A 50 2.68 7.34 -15.60
C HIS A 50 4.12 7.46 -15.11
N ALA A 51 4.72 8.65 -15.23
CA ALA A 51 6.15 8.89 -14.96
C ALA A 51 6.63 8.43 -13.57
N ASP A 52 5.79 8.59 -12.55
CA ASP A 52 6.12 8.16 -11.18
C ASP A 52 6.31 6.63 -11.05
N TRP A 53 5.67 5.84 -11.92
CA TRP A 53 5.74 4.38 -11.92
C TRP A 53 6.85 3.82 -12.80
N GLU A 54 7.35 4.60 -13.77
CA GLU A 54 8.35 4.15 -14.77
C GLU A 54 9.57 3.49 -14.11
N GLY A 55 10.03 4.05 -13.00
CA GLY A 55 11.19 3.53 -12.26
C GLY A 55 10.93 2.19 -11.56
N PHE A 56 9.69 1.79 -11.32
CA PHE A 56 9.32 0.60 -10.54
C PHE A 56 8.84 -0.58 -11.40
N LEU A 57 8.38 -0.30 -12.63
CA LEU A 57 7.84 -1.30 -13.52
C LEU A 57 8.92 -2.24 -14.06
N GLY A 58 8.60 -3.55 -14.07
CA GLY A 58 9.54 -4.59 -14.50
C GLY A 58 10.68 -4.88 -13.51
N MET A 59 10.77 -4.15 -12.39
CA MET A 59 11.75 -4.41 -11.35
C MET A 59 11.28 -5.50 -10.39
N PRO A 60 12.14 -6.49 -10.04
CA PRO A 60 11.81 -7.47 -9.03
C PRO A 60 11.66 -6.83 -7.64
N ILE A 61 10.57 -7.18 -6.94
CA ILE A 61 10.42 -6.88 -5.51
C ILE A 61 11.40 -7.77 -4.74
N ALA A 62 12.37 -7.16 -4.07
CA ALA A 62 13.41 -7.83 -3.30
C ALA A 62 13.05 -7.99 -1.81
N SER A 63 12.21 -7.10 -1.28
CA SER A 63 11.76 -7.16 0.11
C SER A 63 10.37 -6.53 0.28
N ILE A 64 9.66 -6.96 1.33
CA ILE A 64 8.38 -6.37 1.73
C ILE A 64 8.46 -6.07 3.23
N GLY A 65 8.35 -4.78 3.58
CA GLY A 65 8.14 -4.31 4.95
C GLY A 65 6.65 -4.08 5.21
N ILE A 66 6.19 -4.38 6.42
CA ILE A 66 4.79 -4.17 6.82
C ILE A 66 4.79 -3.30 8.08
N ALA A 67 4.08 -2.18 8.03
CA ALA A 67 3.84 -1.33 9.17
C ALA A 67 2.48 -1.66 9.79
N TRP A 68 2.46 -1.86 11.10
CA TRP A 68 1.31 -2.31 11.87
C TRP A 68 0.80 -1.21 12.79
N HIS A 69 -0.52 -1.14 12.99
CA HIS A 69 -1.13 -0.29 14.01
C HIS A 69 -2.14 -1.05 14.84
N ILE A 70 -2.51 -0.46 15.97
CA ILE A 70 -3.69 -0.86 16.73
C ILE A 70 -4.76 0.20 16.49
N PRO A 71 -5.85 -0.09 15.74
CA PRO A 71 -6.81 0.93 15.33
C PRO A 71 -7.52 1.55 16.55
N ASN A 72 -7.93 0.70 17.50
CA ASN A 72 -8.58 1.09 18.75
C ASN A 72 -8.11 0.23 19.93
N GLU A 73 -8.27 0.72 21.17
CA GLU A 73 -7.93 -0.04 22.36
C GLU A 73 -8.70 -1.37 22.42
N GLY A 74 -7.97 -2.48 22.51
CA GLY A 74 -8.53 -3.84 22.53
C GLY A 74 -8.67 -4.51 21.16
N CYS A 75 -8.39 -3.79 20.07
CA CYS A 75 -8.32 -4.36 18.72
C CYS A 75 -6.99 -5.08 18.46
N PRO A 76 -6.96 -6.06 17.54
CA PRO A 76 -5.71 -6.68 17.10
C PRO A 76 -4.83 -5.69 16.33
N GLU A 77 -3.55 -6.03 16.15
CA GLU A 77 -2.68 -5.32 15.23
C GLU A 77 -3.10 -5.58 13.78
N ILE A 78 -3.20 -4.51 12.98
CA ILE A 78 -3.63 -4.57 11.58
C ILE A 78 -2.63 -3.79 10.72
N PRO A 79 -2.30 -4.26 9.50
CA PRO A 79 -1.44 -3.52 8.58
C PRO A 79 -2.07 -2.19 8.15
N TRP A 80 -1.24 -1.16 8.11
CA TRP A 80 -1.63 0.17 7.60
C TRP A 80 -0.71 0.69 6.50
N ALA A 81 0.46 0.08 6.31
CA ALA A 81 1.32 0.33 5.17
C ALA A 81 2.13 -0.92 4.77
N TYR A 82 2.41 -1.02 3.47
CA TYR A 82 3.31 -2.00 2.88
C TYR A 82 4.39 -1.27 2.09
N ASN A 83 5.65 -1.62 2.37
CA ASN A 83 6.83 -1.08 1.73
C ASN A 83 7.48 -2.13 0.85
N PHE A 84 7.46 -1.92 -0.46
CA PHE A 84 8.07 -2.79 -1.45
C PHE A 84 9.47 -2.26 -1.77
N GLY A 85 10.49 -2.99 -1.33
CA GLY A 85 11.88 -2.69 -1.66
C GLY A 85 12.28 -3.41 -2.95
N PHE A 86 13.00 -2.71 -3.82
CA PHE A 86 13.47 -3.23 -5.10
C PHE A 86 14.99 -3.44 -5.09
N SER A 87 15.50 -4.15 -6.10
CA SER A 87 16.91 -4.53 -6.19
C SER A 87 17.89 -3.38 -6.34
N ASP A 88 17.42 -2.21 -6.77
CA ASP A 88 18.21 -0.98 -6.93
C ASP A 88 18.16 -0.07 -5.69
N GLU A 89 17.69 -0.59 -4.55
CA GLU A 89 17.49 0.12 -3.28
C GLU A 89 16.41 1.21 -3.30
N SER A 90 15.66 1.32 -4.40
CA SER A 90 14.42 2.08 -4.47
C SER A 90 13.32 1.37 -3.66
N SER A 91 12.29 2.12 -3.31
CA SER A 91 11.17 1.61 -2.52
C SER A 91 9.88 2.31 -2.89
N LEU A 92 8.79 1.54 -2.91
CA LEU A 92 7.43 2.03 -3.10
C LEU A 92 6.62 1.70 -1.86
N VAL A 93 5.98 2.69 -1.24
CA VAL A 93 5.07 2.44 -0.11
C VAL A 93 3.63 2.64 -0.54
N ILE A 94 2.77 1.71 -0.15
CA ILE A 94 1.31 1.86 -0.22
C ILE A 94 0.83 1.93 1.23
N ALA A 95 0.18 3.03 1.61
CA ALA A 95 -0.24 3.31 2.98
C ALA A 95 -1.67 3.83 3.05
N LEU A 96 -2.31 3.67 4.19
CA LEU A 96 -3.54 4.41 4.52
C LEU A 96 -3.18 5.87 4.80
N GLY A 97 -3.80 6.79 4.07
CA GLY A 97 -3.44 8.19 4.14
C GLY A 97 -3.91 9.02 2.95
N GLU A 98 -3.74 10.33 3.10
CA GLU A 98 -3.95 11.30 2.02
C GLU A 98 -2.77 12.29 1.96
N ALA A 99 -2.54 12.84 0.76
CA ALA A 99 -1.59 13.92 0.58
C ALA A 99 -2.25 15.25 0.95
N GLU A 100 -1.66 15.97 1.91
CA GLU A 100 -2.17 17.26 2.38
C GLU A 100 -1.02 18.29 2.38
N GLY A 101 -1.12 19.29 1.51
CA GLY A 101 -0.09 20.32 1.35
C GLY A 101 1.26 19.74 0.92
N ALA A 102 2.26 19.81 1.80
CA ALA A 102 3.63 19.34 1.56
C ALA A 102 3.95 18.00 2.23
N GLY A 103 2.96 17.34 2.85
CA GLY A 103 3.15 16.11 3.59
C GLY A 103 1.98 15.16 3.47
N PHE A 104 1.93 14.21 4.39
CA PHE A 104 0.91 13.17 4.42
C PHE A 104 0.20 13.16 5.76
N THR A 105 -1.12 13.02 5.71
CA THR A 105 -1.98 12.92 6.89
C THR A 105 -2.56 11.50 6.93
N TYR A 106 -2.66 10.91 8.12
CA TYR A 106 -3.32 9.62 8.27
C TYR A 106 -4.82 9.77 8.01
N MET A 107 -5.31 8.96 7.08
CA MET A 107 -6.71 8.91 6.69
C MET A 107 -7.05 7.44 6.43
N PRO A 108 -7.80 6.77 7.33
CA PRO A 108 -7.97 5.33 7.27
C PRO A 108 -8.74 4.87 6.05
N ASP A 109 -9.62 5.69 5.47
CA ASP A 109 -10.44 5.36 4.30
C ASP A 109 -9.83 5.78 2.96
N ALA A 110 -8.58 6.27 2.95
CA ALA A 110 -7.85 6.68 1.75
C ALA A 110 -6.56 5.86 1.56
N LEU A 111 -6.16 5.67 0.29
CA LEU A 111 -4.90 5.03 -0.06
C LEU A 111 -3.95 6.05 -0.69
N LEU A 112 -2.71 6.02 -0.22
CA LEU A 112 -1.61 6.82 -0.70
C LEU A 112 -0.51 5.90 -1.25
N VAL A 113 0.04 6.26 -2.42
CA VAL A 113 1.25 5.64 -2.97
C VAL A 113 2.39 6.64 -2.82
N ILE A 114 3.47 6.23 -2.17
CA ILE A 114 4.65 7.06 -1.86
C ILE A 114 5.84 6.50 -2.63
N PHE A 115 6.31 7.28 -3.60
CA PHE A 115 7.49 6.96 -4.42
C PHE A 115 8.79 7.54 -3.84
N ASP A 116 8.69 8.58 -3.00
CA ASP A 116 9.85 9.23 -2.38
C ASP A 116 10.26 8.54 -1.06
N LYS A 117 11.52 8.10 -1.02
CA LYS A 117 12.10 7.37 0.12
C LYS A 117 12.20 8.21 1.41
N ILE A 118 12.37 9.52 1.31
CA ILE A 118 12.46 10.39 2.48
C ILE A 118 11.07 10.58 3.09
N LEU A 119 10.07 10.81 2.23
CA LEU A 119 8.68 10.95 2.65
C LEU A 119 8.15 9.65 3.26
N SER A 120 8.49 8.48 2.71
CA SER A 120 8.06 7.19 3.28
C SER A 120 8.63 6.94 4.69
N VAL A 121 9.92 7.25 4.90
CA VAL A 121 10.56 7.13 6.22
C VAL A 121 9.97 8.12 7.23
N THR A 122 9.59 9.31 6.77
CA THR A 122 9.04 10.37 7.64
C THR A 122 7.57 10.13 7.97
N TYR A 123 6.83 9.46 7.10
CA TYR A 123 5.41 9.21 7.32
C TYR A 123 5.19 8.17 8.41
N LYS A 124 4.62 8.63 9.53
CA LYS A 124 4.34 7.83 10.71
C LYS A 124 3.01 8.24 11.31
N ILE A 125 2.28 7.26 11.83
CA ILE A 125 1.02 7.49 12.53
C ILE A 125 1.19 7.28 14.04
N PRO A 126 0.43 7.97 14.90
CA PRO A 126 0.56 7.83 16.35
C PRO A 126 0.32 6.40 16.85
N ALA A 127 -0.56 5.65 16.18
CA ALA A 127 -0.95 4.29 16.52
C ALA A 127 0.04 3.20 16.04
N SER A 128 1.16 3.60 15.42
CA SER A 128 2.19 2.70 14.91
C SER A 128 3.52 2.91 15.62
N ALA A 129 4.20 1.81 15.94
CA ALA A 129 5.56 1.86 16.48
C ALA A 129 6.58 2.33 15.43
N THR A 130 6.37 1.94 14.17
CA THR A 130 7.29 2.19 13.04
C THR A 130 6.71 3.19 12.04
N SER A 131 7.53 3.67 11.10
CA SER A 131 7.06 4.48 9.98
C SER A 131 6.37 3.61 8.93
N SER A 132 5.88 4.23 7.85
CA SER A 132 5.26 3.53 6.73
C SER A 132 6.18 2.51 6.03
N CYS A 133 7.48 2.53 6.34
CA CYS A 133 8.46 1.59 5.81
C CYS A 133 8.45 0.19 6.47
N GLY A 134 7.78 0.03 7.61
CA GLY A 134 7.83 -1.20 8.41
C GLY A 134 8.96 -1.22 9.43
#